data_AF-A0AAD5X8Z8-F1
#
_entry.id   AF-A0AAD5X8Z8-F1
#
_cell.length_a   1.000
_cell.length_b   1.000
_cell.length_c   1.000
_cell.angle_alpha   90.00
_cell.angle_beta   90.00
_cell.angle_gamma   90.00
#
_symmetry.space_group_name_H-M   'P 1'
#
loop_
_entity.id
_entity.type
_entity.pdbx_description
1 polymer ?
#
loop_
_entity_poly.entity_id
_entity_poly.type
_entity_poly.pdbx_seq_one_letter_code
_entity_poly.pdbx_strand_id
1 'polypeptide(L)'
;MNGEPVQTYRYDFTQHERLPAKTISKPEVVIISGIFMLYKKRVREALNLKVFVDVDSDVRLSRQVVRDTEIRHRKNLEEVLQYYLKFVKPSFEDFILPTKKFADVIIPRGDSNTVAIDLLTQHVIDVLHERSDSLPSPKAPESPIGPVMAEEGDGDARDVRYASVVAAVEGSGG
;
A
#
# COMPACT_ATOMS: atom_id res chain seq x y z
N MET A 1 0.68 -1.02 -18.12
CA MET A 1 -0.53 -0.28 -17.66
C MET A 1 -0.52 1.06 -18.40
N ASN A 2 -1.58 1.40 -19.13
CA ASN A 2 -1.54 2.49 -20.14
C ASN A 2 -1.59 3.93 -19.57
N GLY A 3 -1.32 4.13 -18.28
CA GLY A 3 -1.31 5.46 -17.65
C GLY A 3 -2.66 6.20 -17.61
N GLU A 4 -3.74 5.52 -17.96
CA GLU A 4 -5.09 6.08 -17.99
C GLU A 4 -5.57 6.48 -16.58
N PRO A 5 -6.40 7.53 -16.45
CA PRO A 5 -7.03 7.88 -15.19
C PRO A 5 -7.84 6.71 -14.64
N VAL A 6 -7.65 6.40 -13.35
CA VAL A 6 -8.38 5.32 -12.67
C VAL A 6 -9.20 5.89 -11.53
N GLN A 7 -10.43 5.40 -11.40
CA GLN A 7 -11.25 5.65 -10.22
C GLN A 7 -10.87 4.70 -9.09
N THR A 8 -10.48 5.28 -7.97
CA THR A 8 -10.20 4.55 -6.73
C THR A 8 -11.28 4.85 -5.71
N TYR A 9 -11.48 3.96 -4.76
CA TYR A 9 -12.54 4.10 -3.78
C TYR A 9 -11.96 3.89 -2.39
N ARG A 10 -12.49 4.62 -1.42
CA ARG A 10 -12.20 4.39 0.00
C ARG A 10 -13.33 3.58 0.62
N TYR A 11 -12.98 2.70 1.55
CA TYR A 11 -13.96 1.89 2.28
C TYR A 11 -14.02 2.35 3.73
N ASP A 12 -15.23 2.64 4.22
CA ASP A 12 -15.49 2.96 5.60
C ASP A 12 -15.77 1.66 6.38
N PHE A 13 -14.85 1.28 7.26
CA PHE A 13 -14.96 0.06 8.08
C PHE A 13 -15.92 0.19 9.27
N THR A 14 -16.32 1.41 9.61
CA THR A 14 -17.30 1.69 10.66
C THR A 14 -18.71 1.54 10.08
N GLN A 15 -18.97 2.16 8.94
CA GLN A 15 -20.27 2.10 8.27
C GLN A 15 -20.44 0.89 7.35
N HIS A 16 -19.36 0.16 7.05
CA HIS A 16 -19.34 -0.98 6.13
C HIS A 16 -19.72 -0.60 4.68
N GLU A 17 -19.40 0.63 4.29
CA GLU A 17 -19.81 1.22 3.02
C GLU A 17 -18.63 1.70 2.17
N ARG A 18 -18.86 1.77 0.86
CA ARG A 18 -17.90 2.30 -0.10
C ARG A 18 -18.15 3.79 -0.29
N LEU A 19 -17.16 4.61 0.04
CA LEU A 19 -17.22 6.05 -0.16
C LEU A 19 -17.13 6.41 -1.65
N PRO A 20 -17.54 7.64 -2.04
CA PRO A 20 -17.45 8.12 -3.41
C PRO A 20 -16.06 7.94 -4.02
N ALA A 21 -16.04 7.62 -5.31
CA ALA A 21 -14.80 7.42 -6.04
C ALA A 21 -13.98 8.72 -6.12
N LYS A 22 -12.67 8.58 -6.04
CA LYS A 22 -11.70 9.61 -6.36
C LYS A 22 -10.91 9.19 -7.59
N THR A 23 -10.85 10.08 -8.57
CA THR A 23 -10.01 9.89 -9.76
C THR A 23 -8.55 10.17 -9.41
N ILE A 24 -7.67 9.22 -9.74
CA ILE A 24 -6.23 9.42 -9.70
C ILE A 24 -5.78 9.59 -11.15
N SER A 25 -5.25 10.77 -11.47
CA SER A 25 -4.71 11.09 -12.79
C SER A 25 -3.23 10.69 -12.85
N LYS A 26 -2.91 9.79 -13.80
CA LYS A 26 -1.56 9.52 -14.33
C LYS A 26 -0.40 9.57 -13.29
N PRO A 27 -0.39 8.66 -12.30
CA PRO A 27 0.72 8.56 -11.35
C PRO A 27 1.98 8.00 -12.03
N GLU A 28 3.15 8.57 -11.71
CA GLU A 28 4.44 8.03 -12.18
C GLU A 28 4.82 6.75 -11.44
N VAL A 29 4.49 6.69 -10.14
CA VAL A 29 4.68 5.54 -9.25
C VAL A 29 3.36 5.22 -8.57
N VAL A 30 2.97 3.94 -8.60
CA VAL A 30 1.79 3.45 -7.89
C VAL A 30 2.23 2.48 -6.82
N ILE A 31 1.99 2.84 -5.56
CA ILE A 31 2.17 1.92 -4.43
C ILE A 31 0.83 1.27 -4.10
N ILE A 32 0.76 -0.05 -4.19
CA ILE A 32 -0.41 -0.84 -3.82
C ILE A 32 -0.07 -1.64 -2.57
N SER A 33 -0.92 -1.55 -1.54
CA SER A 33 -0.77 -2.30 -0.30
C SER A 33 -1.93 -3.28 -0.08
N GLY A 34 -1.61 -4.48 0.40
CA GLY A 34 -2.63 -5.44 0.82
C GLY A 34 -2.12 -6.86 1.07
N ILE A 35 -2.82 -7.58 1.95
CA ILE A 35 -2.44 -8.92 2.42
C ILE A 35 -2.46 -10.01 1.33
N PHE A 36 -3.18 -9.80 0.23
CA PHE A 36 -3.34 -10.78 -0.87
C PHE A 36 -2.69 -10.33 -2.19
N MET A 37 -1.88 -9.28 -2.19
CA MET A 37 -1.27 -8.76 -3.43
C MET A 37 -0.40 -9.77 -4.17
N LEU A 38 0.28 -10.67 -3.43
CA LEU A 38 1.10 -11.72 -4.03
C LEU A 38 0.35 -13.05 -4.25
N TYR A 39 -0.95 -13.12 -3.97
CA TYR A 39 -1.70 -14.38 -4.06
C TYR A 39 -1.97 -14.77 -5.52
N LYS A 40 -2.60 -13.88 -6.30
CA LYS A 40 -2.97 -14.15 -7.69
C LYS A 40 -1.78 -13.92 -8.63
N LYS A 41 -1.44 -14.93 -9.44
CA LYS A 41 -0.35 -14.87 -10.43
C LYS A 41 -0.47 -13.66 -11.37
N ARG A 42 -1.66 -13.39 -11.91
CA ARG A 42 -1.92 -12.24 -12.78
C ARG A 42 -1.58 -10.89 -12.13
N VAL A 43 -1.82 -10.75 -10.82
CA VAL A 43 -1.46 -9.52 -10.10
C VAL A 43 0.05 -9.44 -9.99
N ARG A 44 0.72 -10.52 -9.55
CA ARG A 44 2.19 -10.58 -9.43
C ARG A 44 2.93 -10.23 -10.72
N GLU A 45 2.42 -10.69 -11.86
CA GLU A 45 3.00 -10.42 -13.18
C GLU A 45 2.86 -8.96 -13.61
N ALA A 46 1.95 -8.20 -12.99
CA ALA A 46 1.76 -6.77 -13.26
C ALA A 46 2.57 -5.87 -12.31
N LEU A 47 3.29 -6.44 -11.32
CA LEU A 47 4.06 -5.69 -10.32
C LEU A 47 5.54 -5.67 -10.70
N ASN A 48 6.15 -4.49 -10.73
CA ASN A 48 7.58 -4.32 -10.99
C ASN A 48 8.42 -4.72 -9.77
N LEU A 49 8.01 -4.27 -8.58
CA LEU A 49 8.66 -4.61 -7.32
C LEU A 49 7.65 -5.23 -6.34
N LYS A 50 8.01 -6.37 -5.74
CA LYS A 50 7.19 -7.13 -4.81
C LYS A 50 7.85 -7.17 -3.44
N VAL A 51 7.35 -6.41 -2.48
CA VAL A 51 7.89 -6.37 -1.12
C VAL A 51 6.98 -7.16 -0.19
N PHE A 52 7.53 -7.99 0.71
CA PHE A 52 6.77 -8.65 1.78
C PHE A 52 7.29 -8.20 3.15
N VAL A 53 6.43 -7.57 3.95
CA VAL A 53 6.77 -7.16 5.32
C VAL A 53 6.54 -8.32 6.28
N ASP A 54 7.64 -8.80 6.87
CA ASP A 54 7.69 -9.96 7.76
C ASP A 54 7.80 -9.50 9.23
N VAL A 55 6.73 -9.74 9.98
CA VAL A 55 6.63 -9.37 11.39
C VAL A 55 6.02 -10.54 12.14
N ASP A 56 6.56 -10.81 13.33
CA ASP A 56 6.12 -11.91 14.17
C ASP A 56 4.62 -11.84 14.48
N SER A 57 3.99 -13.01 14.59
CA SER A 57 2.54 -13.13 14.70
C SER A 57 1.98 -12.52 15.99
N ASP A 58 2.74 -12.55 17.07
CA ASP A 58 2.42 -11.94 18.37
C ASP A 58 2.47 -10.41 18.31
N VAL A 59 3.49 -9.83 17.68
CA VAL A 59 3.61 -8.38 17.43
C VAL A 59 2.47 -7.90 16.53
N ARG A 60 2.09 -8.68 15.51
CA ARG A 60 0.94 -8.35 14.65
C ARG A 60 -0.37 -8.44 15.42
N LEU A 61 -0.53 -9.46 16.26
CA LEU A 61 -1.71 -9.64 17.09
C LEU A 61 -1.86 -8.51 18.12
N SER A 62 -0.79 -8.10 18.79
CA SER A 62 -0.85 -7.00 19.77
C SER A 62 -1.31 -5.70 19.11
N ARG A 63 -0.75 -5.36 17.93
CA ARG A 63 -1.19 -4.21 17.12
C ARG A 63 -2.64 -4.33 16.69
N GLN A 64 -3.09 -5.53 16.31
CA GLN A 64 -4.48 -5.78 15.93
C GLN A 64 -5.43 -5.59 17.09
N VAL A 65 -5.10 -6.10 18.28
CA VAL A 65 -5.91 -5.96 19.49
C VAL A 65 -6.11 -4.48 19.80
N VAL A 66 -5.03 -3.73 19.94
CA VAL A 66 -5.08 -2.28 20.21
C VAL A 66 -5.95 -1.55 19.18
N ARG A 67 -5.75 -1.82 17.88
CA ARG A 67 -6.52 -1.19 16.80
C ARG A 67 -8.02 -1.50 16.88
N ASP A 68 -8.38 -2.77 17.07
CA ASP A 68 -9.78 -3.20 17.04
C ASP A 68 -10.53 -2.84 18.32
N THR A 69 -9.84 -2.71 19.46
CA THR A 69 -10.45 -2.28 20.74
C THR A 69 -10.54 -0.76 20.88
N GLU A 70 -9.48 -0.02 20.50
CA GLU A 70 -9.40 1.42 20.76
C GLU A 70 -9.95 2.27 19.60
N ILE A 71 -9.64 1.92 18.35
CA ILE A 71 -9.93 2.77 17.19
C ILE A 71 -11.30 2.47 16.58
N ARG A 72 -11.76 1.21 16.69
CA ARG A 72 -13.05 0.79 16.12
C ARG A 72 -14.19 0.78 17.13
N HIS A 73 -13.92 0.86 18.45
CA HIS A 73 -14.92 0.85 19.53
C HIS A 73 -15.98 -0.28 19.47
N ARG A 74 -15.75 -1.36 18.71
CA ARG A 74 -16.81 -2.33 18.36
C ARG A 74 -16.67 -3.72 18.98
N LYS A 75 -15.50 -4.09 19.53
CA LYS A 75 -15.24 -5.47 19.95
C LYS A 75 -14.61 -5.52 21.34
N ASN A 76 -15.14 -6.41 22.19
CA ASN A 76 -14.45 -6.78 23.42
C ASN A 76 -13.19 -7.60 23.07
N LEU A 77 -12.22 -7.67 24.00
CA LEU A 77 -10.96 -8.38 23.77
C LEU A 77 -11.17 -9.84 23.35
N GLU A 78 -12.14 -10.51 23.98
CA GLU A 78 -12.43 -11.92 23.73
C GLU A 78 -12.87 -12.18 22.28
N GLU A 79 -13.77 -11.36 21.74
CA GLU A 79 -14.22 -11.43 20.35
C GLU A 79 -13.08 -11.22 19.36
N VAL A 80 -12.16 -10.29 19.64
CA VAL A 80 -10.98 -10.06 18.78
C VAL A 80 -10.10 -11.31 18.75
N LEU A 81 -9.84 -11.91 19.92
CA LEU A 81 -9.00 -13.11 20.02
C LEU A 81 -9.67 -14.33 19.38
N GLN A 82 -10.96 -14.55 19.63
CA GLN A 82 -11.72 -15.64 19.02
C GLN A 82 -11.74 -15.50 17.49
N TYR A 83 -11.98 -14.29 16.98
CA TYR A 83 -11.94 -14.02 15.54
C TYR A 83 -10.55 -14.26 14.95
N TYR A 84 -9.50 -13.83 15.65
CA TYR A 84 -8.12 -14.02 15.22
C TYR A 84 -7.79 -15.52 15.09
N LEU A 85 -8.07 -16.31 16.12
CA LEU A 85 -7.76 -17.75 16.14
C LEU A 85 -8.60 -18.53 15.12
N LYS A 86 -9.88 -18.16 14.96
CA LYS A 86 -10.80 -18.87 14.08
C LYS A 86 -10.60 -18.55 12.60
N PHE A 87 -10.25 -17.31 12.26
CA PHE A 87 -10.25 -16.85 10.86
C PHE A 87 -8.92 -16.26 10.42
N VAL A 88 -8.36 -15.32 11.19
CA VAL A 88 -7.19 -14.53 10.75
C VAL A 88 -5.94 -15.39 10.67
N LYS A 89 -5.62 -16.13 11.75
CA LYS A 89 -4.42 -16.96 11.82
C LYS A 89 -4.42 -18.08 10.77
N PRO A 90 -5.47 -18.91 10.63
CA PRO A 90 -5.51 -19.94 9.59
C PRO A 90 -5.41 -19.33 8.18
N SER A 91 -6.14 -18.24 7.92
CA SER A 91 -6.07 -17.59 6.60
C SER A 91 -4.67 -17.06 6.29
N PHE A 92 -3.96 -16.57 7.29
CA PHE A 92 -2.58 -16.13 7.12
C PHE A 92 -1.66 -17.29 6.81
N GLU A 93 -1.70 -18.36 7.59
CA GLU A 93 -0.83 -19.53 7.44
C GLU A 93 -1.07 -20.26 6.11
N ASP A 94 -2.33 -20.41 5.71
CA ASP A 94 -2.70 -21.18 4.52
C ASP A 94 -2.57 -20.39 3.21
N PHE A 95 -2.85 -19.08 3.23
CA PHE A 95 -3.00 -18.31 1.98
C PHE A 95 -2.03 -17.13 1.84
N ILE A 96 -1.59 -16.52 2.94
CA ILE A 96 -0.76 -15.30 2.88
C ILE A 96 0.71 -15.65 3.02
N LEU A 97 1.08 -16.41 4.05
CA LEU A 97 2.47 -16.80 4.33
C LEU A 97 3.13 -17.53 3.16
N PRO A 98 2.47 -18.46 2.43
CA PRO A 98 3.09 -19.12 1.28
C PRO A 98 3.41 -18.17 0.12
N THR A 99 2.80 -16.97 0.07
CA THR A 99 3.07 -15.97 -0.97
C THR A 99 4.38 -15.21 -0.75
N LYS A 100 4.97 -15.29 0.45
CA LYS A 100 6.28 -14.71 0.79
C LYS A 100 7.39 -15.11 -0.19
N LYS A 101 7.33 -16.34 -0.73
CA LYS A 101 8.28 -16.85 -1.73
C LYS A 101 8.25 -16.13 -3.08
N PHE A 102 7.23 -15.31 -3.33
CA PHE A 102 7.09 -14.52 -4.55
C PHE A 102 7.55 -13.06 -4.38
N ALA A 103 8.03 -12.70 -3.18
CA ALA A 103 8.58 -11.38 -2.92
C ALA A 103 10.01 -11.28 -3.48
N ASP A 104 10.33 -10.12 -4.06
CA ASP A 104 11.68 -9.77 -4.45
C ASP A 104 12.48 -9.30 -3.22
N VAL A 105 11.81 -8.61 -2.28
CA VAL A 105 12.39 -8.09 -1.05
C VAL A 105 11.52 -8.46 0.15
N ILE A 106 12.16 -8.90 1.24
CA ILE A 106 11.51 -9.17 2.52
C ILE A 106 12.02 -8.17 3.54
N ILE A 107 11.10 -7.40 4.16
CA ILE A 107 11.44 -6.42 5.19
C ILE A 107 11.08 -6.99 6.57
N PRO A 108 12.07 -7.31 7.42
CA PRO A 108 11.80 -7.72 8.79
C PRO A 108 11.38 -6.51 9.63
N ARG A 109 10.61 -6.75 10.70
CA ARG A 109 10.19 -5.78 11.73
C ARG A 109 9.28 -4.63 11.24
N GLY A 110 9.00 -4.57 9.94
CA GLY A 110 8.07 -3.61 9.33
C GLY A 110 8.48 -2.16 9.52
N ASP A 111 7.56 -1.36 10.06
CA ASP A 111 7.65 0.10 10.25
C ASP A 111 8.83 0.57 11.10
N SER A 112 9.33 -0.29 12.00
CA SER A 112 10.50 0.02 12.82
C SER A 112 11.84 -0.10 12.06
N ASN A 113 11.84 -0.65 10.85
CA ASN A 113 13.04 -0.84 10.06
C ASN A 113 13.27 0.35 9.12
N THR A 114 13.66 1.48 9.70
CA THR A 114 13.90 2.74 8.96
C THR A 114 14.90 2.57 7.84
N VAL A 115 15.97 1.78 8.05
CA VAL A 115 16.99 1.50 7.02
C VAL A 115 16.36 0.87 5.77
N ALA A 116 15.46 -0.10 5.93
CA ALA A 116 14.79 -0.71 4.78
C ALA A 116 13.83 0.25 4.07
N ILE A 117 13.16 1.12 4.83
CA ILE A 117 12.27 2.16 4.29
C ILE A 117 13.08 3.18 3.49
N ASP A 118 14.23 3.62 4.01
CA ASP A 118 15.12 4.59 3.36
C ASP A 118 15.65 4.02 2.05
N LEU A 119 16.06 2.75 2.04
CA LEU A 119 16.51 2.06 0.81
C LEU A 119 15.40 1.95 -0.25
N LEU A 120 14.18 1.60 0.15
CA LEU A 120 13.05 1.57 -0.79
C LEU A 120 12.70 2.97 -1.30
N THR A 121 12.75 3.97 -0.42
CA THR A 121 12.46 5.37 -0.75
C THR A 121 13.47 5.88 -1.77
N GLN A 122 14.75 5.65 -1.51
CA GLN A 122 15.82 6.04 -2.43
C GLN A 122 15.66 5.35 -3.79
N HIS A 123 15.36 4.05 -3.80
CA HIS A 123 15.14 3.33 -5.05
C HIS A 123 13.98 3.91 -5.88
N VAL A 124 12.86 4.28 -5.23
CA VAL A 124 11.74 4.93 -5.92
C VAL A 124 12.16 6.30 -6.47
N ILE A 125 12.93 7.08 -5.72
CA ILE A 125 13.44 8.38 -6.17
C ILE A 125 14.37 8.23 -7.38
N ASP A 126 15.27 7.24 -7.36
CA ASP A 126 16.20 6.99 -8.46
C ASP A 126 15.46 6.62 -9.74
N VAL A 127 14.44 5.75 -9.65
CA VAL A 127 13.57 5.37 -10.78
C VAL A 127 12.82 6.59 -11.35
N LEU A 128 12.41 7.52 -10.50
CA LEU A 128 11.76 8.77 -10.94
C LEU A 128 12.75 9.70 -11.66
N HIS A 129 13.98 9.84 -11.17
CA HIS A 129 15.00 10.69 -11.79
C HIS A 129 15.50 10.15 -13.14
N GLU A 130 15.70 8.83 -13.26
CA GLU A 130 16.10 8.20 -14.53
C GLU A 130 15.08 8.48 -15.65
N ARG A 131 13.79 8.61 -15.29
CA ARG A 131 12.72 8.99 -16.23
C ARG A 131 12.77 10.47 -16.61
N SER A 132 13.01 11.38 -15.67
CA SER A 132 13.09 12.81 -15.98
C SER A 132 14.24 13.13 -16.95
N ASP A 133 15.36 12.41 -16.85
CA ASP A 133 16.52 12.60 -17.72
C ASP A 133 16.33 11.99 -19.12
N SER A 134 15.45 10.98 -19.24
CA SER A 134 15.13 10.32 -20.51
C SER A 134 14.05 11.04 -21.34
N LEU A 135 13.33 12.01 -20.75
CA LEU A 135 12.29 12.78 -21.42
C LEU A 135 12.89 14.07 -22.01
N PRO A 136 12.67 14.37 -23.31
CA PRO A 136 13.08 15.66 -23.86
C PRO A 136 12.38 16.78 -23.09
N SER A 137 13.15 17.78 -22.67
CA SER A 137 12.69 18.94 -21.90
C SER A 137 11.35 19.47 -22.42
N PRO A 138 10.33 19.63 -21.57
CA PRO A 138 9.01 20.09 -22.02
C PRO A 138 9.17 21.49 -22.62
N LYS A 139 8.80 21.66 -23.90
CA LYS A 139 8.58 22.99 -24.45
C LYS A 139 7.50 23.65 -23.59
N ALA A 140 7.84 24.77 -22.98
CA ALA A 140 6.96 25.51 -22.09
C ALA A 140 5.59 25.72 -22.76
N PRO A 141 4.48 25.28 -22.13
CA PRO A 141 3.17 25.72 -22.58
C PRO A 141 3.04 27.21 -22.28
N GLU A 142 2.71 28.01 -23.30
CA GLU A 142 2.24 29.39 -23.09
C GLU A 142 1.00 29.34 -22.19
N SER A 143 1.10 30.03 -21.05
CA SER A 143 0.05 30.16 -20.05
C SER A 143 -1.21 30.77 -20.67
N PRO A 144 -2.39 30.25 -20.31
CA PRO A 144 -3.22 31.11 -19.47
C PRO A 144 -3.95 30.34 -18.37
N ILE A 145 -4.29 31.08 -17.30
CA ILE A 145 -5.17 30.75 -16.18
C ILE A 145 -4.42 30.48 -14.87
N GLY A 146 -4.76 31.29 -13.86
CA GLY A 146 -4.02 31.58 -12.64
C GLY A 146 -4.03 30.50 -11.54
N PRO A 147 -3.61 30.88 -10.31
CA PRO A 147 -3.13 29.94 -9.31
C PRO A 147 -4.27 29.11 -8.70
N VAL A 148 -4.14 27.78 -8.75
CA VAL A 148 -4.97 26.85 -7.99
C VAL A 148 -4.28 26.60 -6.65
N MET A 149 -4.96 27.00 -5.58
CA MET A 149 -4.55 26.80 -4.18
C MET A 149 -4.45 25.30 -3.86
N ALA A 150 -3.31 24.90 -3.28
CA ALA A 150 -3.12 23.56 -2.75
C ALA A 150 -3.84 23.42 -1.40
N GLU A 151 -4.77 22.48 -1.29
CA GLU A 151 -5.30 22.08 0.00
C GLU A 151 -4.45 20.94 0.58
N GLU A 152 -3.82 21.20 1.72
CA GLU A 152 -3.15 20.22 2.58
C GLU A 152 -4.19 19.24 3.13
N GLY A 153 -4.21 18.03 2.58
CA GLY A 153 -4.97 16.91 3.12
C GLY A 153 -4.17 16.19 4.19
N ASP A 154 -4.54 16.43 5.45
CA ASP A 154 -4.10 15.74 6.66
C ASP A 154 -4.24 14.20 6.49
N GLY A 155 -3.10 13.55 6.22
CA GLY A 155 -3.02 12.11 6.00
C GLY A 155 -2.41 11.43 7.21
N ASP A 156 -3.26 11.00 8.15
CA ASP A 156 -2.87 10.18 9.30
C ASP A 156 -2.15 8.91 8.83
N ALA A 157 -0.82 8.94 8.88
CA ALA A 157 0.10 7.94 8.36
C ALA A 157 0.19 6.65 9.23
N ARG A 158 -0.87 6.33 9.98
CA ARG A 158 -0.81 5.33 11.07
C ARG A 158 -1.38 3.96 10.73
N ASP A 159 -1.84 3.74 9.51
CA ASP A 159 -2.54 2.50 9.16
C ASP A 159 -1.61 1.48 8.45
N VAL A 160 -0.52 1.10 9.13
CA VAL A 160 0.32 -0.05 8.75
C VAL A 160 -0.44 -1.33 9.07
N ARG A 161 -1.36 -1.69 8.17
CA ARG A 161 -2.20 -2.89 8.27
C ARG A 161 -1.44 -4.10 7.71
N TYR A 162 -1.47 -5.18 8.50
CA TYR A 162 -1.25 -6.59 8.18
C TYR A 162 -0.29 -6.89 7.02
N ALA A 163 0.88 -7.49 7.30
CA ALA A 163 1.81 -8.02 6.29
C ALA A 163 1.78 -7.18 5.01
N SER A 164 2.19 -5.92 5.14
CA SER A 164 2.00 -4.93 4.09
C SER A 164 2.83 -5.35 2.90
N VAL A 165 2.19 -5.91 1.87
CA VAL A 165 2.85 -6.11 0.58
C VAL A 165 2.82 -4.76 -0.10
N VAL A 166 3.95 -4.07 -0.14
CA VAL A 166 4.12 -2.85 -0.91
C VAL A 166 4.53 -3.28 -2.31
N ALA A 167 3.71 -2.95 -3.30
CA ALA A 167 4.06 -3.20 -4.69
C ALA A 167 4.07 -1.91 -5.48
N ALA A 168 5.22 -1.59 -6.07
CA ALA A 168 5.35 -0.48 -6.99
C ALA A 168 5.01 -0.98 -8.40
N VAL A 169 4.06 -0.32 -9.05
CA VAL A 169 3.77 -0.50 -10.47
C VAL A 169 4.24 0.73 -11.21
N GLU A 170 5.10 0.53 -12.20
CA GLU A 170 5.54 1.55 -13.14
C GLU A 170 4.43 1.78 -14.19
N GLY A 171 3.94 3.01 -14.30
CA GLY A 171 3.11 3.40 -15.43
C GLY A 171 3.97 3.45 -16.69
N SER A 172 3.66 2.63 -17.70
CA SER A 172 4.28 2.73 -19.02
C SER A 172 3.65 3.91 -19.75
N GLY A 173 4.40 5.00 -19.93
CA GLY A 173 4.01 6.10 -20.80
C GLY A 173 4.06 5.65 -22.25
N GLY A 174 2.93 5.74 -22.94
CA GLY A 174 2.85 5.82 -24.39
C GLY A 174 2.69 7.28 -24.82
#